data_AF-A0A0S2K3D1-F1
#
_entry.id   AF-A0A0S2K3D1-F1
#
_cell.length_a   1.000
_cell.length_b   1.000
_cell.length_c   1.000
_cell.angle_alpha   90.00
_cell.angle_beta   90.00
_cell.angle_gamma   90.00
#
_symmetry.space_group_name_H-M   'P 1'
#
loop_
_entity.id
_entity.type
_entity.pdbx_description
1 polymer ?
#
loop_
_entity_poly.entity_id
_entity_poly.type
_entity_poly.pdbx_seq_one_letter_code
_entity_poly.pdbx_strand_id
1 'polypeptide(L)'
;MKILQYGNEYLDSLLEGNPESLAYLFHTRIVKWNEPLVSEDECTYGLFNDVEESIKPYIAFDLIPAALDILHSCKKPSEIDCALWLLLGLIESTQTTEIPPALKSSIQHINELAKSSGESQINTVKSISEYYRNGL
;
A
#
# COMPACT_ATOMS: atom_id res chain seq x y z
N MET A 1 -18.80 -0.44 8.39
CA MET A 1 -17.35 -0.42 8.70
C MET A 1 -16.89 -1.52 9.67
N LYS A 2 -17.09 -2.81 9.35
CA LYS A 2 -16.48 -3.92 10.13
C LYS A 2 -15.07 -4.27 9.66
N ILE A 3 -14.72 -3.94 8.42
CA ILE A 3 -13.46 -4.39 7.84
C ILE A 3 -12.25 -3.57 8.30
N LEU A 4 -12.38 -2.24 8.38
CA LEU A 4 -11.30 -1.39 8.88
C LEU A 4 -11.00 -1.64 10.36
N GLN A 5 -11.92 -2.25 11.11
CA GLN A 5 -11.70 -2.60 12.52
C GLN A 5 -10.64 -3.71 12.70
N TYR A 6 -10.37 -4.51 11.67
CA TYR A 6 -9.39 -5.59 11.78
C TYR A 6 -7.97 -5.05 11.76
N GLY A 7 -7.21 -5.40 12.80
CA GLY A 7 -5.83 -4.98 12.98
C GLY A 7 -5.68 -3.57 13.58
N ASN A 8 -6.76 -2.95 14.05
CA ASN A 8 -6.69 -1.63 14.70
C ASN A 8 -5.79 -1.61 15.94
N GLU A 9 -5.57 -2.76 16.58
CA GLU A 9 -4.58 -2.89 17.65
C GLU A 9 -3.14 -2.55 17.21
N TYR A 10 -2.85 -2.57 15.91
CA TYR A 10 -1.54 -2.20 15.35
C TYR A 10 -1.49 -0.75 14.82
N LEU A 11 -2.64 -0.07 14.72
CA LEU A 11 -2.72 1.23 14.05
C LEU A 11 -1.91 2.31 14.79
N ASP A 12 -2.04 2.41 16.12
CA ASP A 12 -1.32 3.44 16.88
C ASP A 12 0.21 3.30 16.72
N SER A 13 0.74 2.07 16.82
CA SER A 13 2.18 1.83 16.63
C SER A 13 2.63 2.04 15.19
N LEU A 14 1.78 1.70 14.21
CA LEU A 14 2.02 2.03 12.80
C LEU A 14 2.13 3.55 12.59
N LEU A 15 1.23 4.33 13.19
CA LEU A 15 1.22 5.79 13.10
C LEU A 15 2.38 6.46 13.84
N GLU A 16 3.14 5.69 14.64
CA GLU A 16 4.43 6.08 15.22
C GLU A 16 5.63 5.66 14.35
N GLY A 17 5.39 4.99 13.22
CA GLY A 17 6.41 4.56 12.25
C GLY A 17 6.95 3.16 12.46
N ASN A 18 6.20 2.28 13.15
CA ASN A 18 6.61 0.88 13.31
C ASN A 18 6.33 0.06 12.03
N PRO A 19 7.37 -0.44 11.33
CA PRO A 19 7.21 -1.21 10.10
C PRO A 19 6.60 -2.59 10.32
N GLU A 20 6.82 -3.23 11.47
CA GLU A 20 6.20 -4.53 11.79
C GLU A 20 4.69 -4.38 11.94
N SER A 21 4.25 -3.27 12.52
CA SER A 21 2.82 -2.96 12.67
C SER A 21 2.12 -2.79 11.32
N LEU A 22 2.82 -2.27 10.30
CA LEU A 22 2.31 -2.22 8.93
C LEU A 22 2.05 -3.63 8.38
N ALA A 23 3.01 -4.53 8.56
CA ALA A 23 2.89 -5.91 8.11
C ALA A 23 1.77 -6.66 8.83
N TYR A 24 1.63 -6.48 10.14
CA TYR A 24 0.54 -7.08 10.92
C TYR A 24 -0.83 -6.53 10.53
N LEU A 25 -0.97 -5.22 10.34
CA LEU A 25 -2.20 -4.60 9.86
C LEU A 25 -2.59 -5.17 8.50
N PHE A 26 -1.65 -5.16 7.54
CA PHE A 26 -1.84 -5.70 6.21
C PHE A 26 -2.32 -7.15 6.27
N HIS A 27 -1.58 -8.02 6.95
CA HIS A 27 -1.91 -9.44 7.03
C HIS A 27 -3.29 -9.70 7.66
N THR A 28 -3.61 -8.97 8.73
CA THR A 28 -4.90 -9.11 9.43
C THR A 28 -6.07 -8.73 8.53
N ARG A 29 -5.92 -7.68 7.72
CA ARG A 29 -6.96 -7.22 6.79
C ARG A 29 -7.12 -8.14 5.60
N ILE A 30 -6.03 -8.52 4.92
CA ILE A 30 -6.13 -9.37 3.72
C ILE A 30 -6.71 -10.76 4.02
N VAL A 31 -6.52 -11.29 5.23
CA VAL A 31 -7.11 -12.57 5.66
C VAL A 31 -8.64 -12.47 5.75
N LYS A 32 -9.17 -11.28 6.02
CA LYS A 32 -10.60 -11.01 6.12
C LYS A 32 -11.20 -10.49 4.81
N TRP A 33 -10.42 -9.75 4.04
CA TRP A 33 -10.84 -9.11 2.80
C TRP A 33 -9.63 -8.87 1.90
N ASN A 34 -9.56 -9.63 0.82
CA ASN A 34 -8.42 -9.65 -0.09
C ASN A 34 -8.65 -8.83 -1.37
N GLU A 35 -9.64 -7.94 -1.37
CA GLU A 35 -9.86 -6.97 -2.45
C GLU A 35 -9.37 -5.58 -1.97
N PRO A 36 -8.71 -4.79 -2.83
CA PRO A 36 -8.13 -3.50 -2.42
C PRO A 36 -9.20 -2.45 -2.07
N LEU A 37 -10.41 -2.60 -2.60
CA LEU A 37 -11.54 -1.70 -2.41
C LEU A 37 -12.64 -2.38 -1.59
N VAL A 38 -13.30 -1.57 -0.77
CA VAL A 38 -14.45 -1.95 0.05
C VAL A 38 -15.61 -1.08 -0.39
N SER A 39 -16.70 -1.71 -0.85
CA SER A 39 -17.95 -1.03 -1.18
C SER A 39 -18.98 -1.27 -0.07
N GLU A 40 -19.44 -0.19 0.57
CA GLU A 40 -20.56 -0.20 1.52
C GLU A 40 -21.59 0.83 1.07
N ASP A 41 -22.87 0.43 0.96
CA ASP A 41 -24.08 1.21 0.65
C ASP A 41 -23.93 2.40 -0.33
N GLU A 42 -23.30 3.50 0.08
CA GLU A 42 -23.19 4.76 -0.66
C GLU A 42 -21.73 5.18 -0.99
N CYS A 43 -20.72 4.43 -0.55
CA CYS A 43 -19.31 4.76 -0.79
C CYS A 43 -18.44 3.53 -1.09
N THR A 44 -17.39 3.78 -1.89
CA THR A 44 -16.29 2.84 -2.08
C THR A 44 -15.02 3.50 -1.56
N TYR A 45 -14.29 2.79 -0.71
CA TYR A 45 -13.06 3.28 -0.09
C TYR A 45 -11.96 2.21 -0.14
N GLY A 46 -10.71 2.63 0.02
CA GLY A 46 -9.56 1.74 0.06
C GLY A 46 -9.48 0.93 1.36
N LEU A 47 -8.93 -0.28 1.28
CA LEU A 47 -8.72 -1.18 2.43
C LEU A 47 -7.83 -0.57 3.53
N PHE A 48 -7.05 0.45 3.20
CA PHE A 48 -6.11 1.15 4.09
C PHE A 48 -6.40 2.65 4.22
N ASN A 49 -7.61 3.10 3.86
CA ASN A 49 -8.00 4.51 3.86
C ASN A 49 -7.83 5.20 5.21
N ASP A 50 -8.03 4.47 6.32
CA ASP A 50 -7.82 5.00 7.68
C ASP A 50 -6.35 5.28 8.01
N VAL A 51 -5.43 4.51 7.42
CA VAL A 51 -3.99 4.79 7.50
C VAL A 51 -3.68 6.06 6.70
N GLU A 52 -4.17 6.14 5.45
CA GLU A 52 -3.97 7.28 4.55
C GLU A 52 -4.47 8.60 5.17
N GLU A 53 -5.63 8.57 5.84
CA GLU A 53 -6.22 9.74 6.50
C GLU A 53 -5.47 10.18 7.77
N SER A 54 -4.75 9.26 8.43
CA SER A 54 -4.19 9.49 9.77
C SER A 54 -2.67 9.64 9.78
N ILE A 55 -1.97 9.10 8.78
CA ILE A 55 -0.52 9.00 8.79
C ILE A 55 0.15 10.34 8.50
N LYS A 56 1.21 10.65 9.24
CA LYS A 56 2.01 11.85 8.98
C LYS A 56 2.88 11.64 7.74
N PRO A 57 3.08 12.66 6.89
CA PRO A 57 3.82 12.51 5.63
C PRO A 57 5.22 11.89 5.74
N TYR A 58 6.01 12.29 6.75
CA TYR A 58 7.35 11.75 6.96
C TYR A 58 7.33 10.27 7.40
N ILE A 59 6.32 9.86 8.16
CA ILE A 59 6.16 8.47 8.59
C ILE A 59 5.75 7.60 7.40
N ALA A 60 4.83 8.11 6.57
CA ALA A 60 4.46 7.42 5.33
C ALA A 60 5.67 7.20 4.43
N PHE A 61 6.55 8.20 4.31
CA PHE A 61 7.79 8.09 3.54
C PHE A 61 8.73 7.02 4.12
N ASP A 62 8.93 7.02 5.44
CA ASP A 62 9.79 6.06 6.16
C ASP A 62 9.27 4.61 6.09
N LEU A 63 7.96 4.41 5.88
CA LEU A 63 7.33 3.09 5.79
C LEU A 63 7.32 2.49 4.38
N ILE A 64 7.66 3.25 3.33
CA ILE A 64 7.70 2.74 1.95
C ILE A 64 8.58 1.49 1.80
N PRO A 65 9.78 1.40 2.40
CA PRO A 65 10.58 0.17 2.37
C PRO A 65 9.83 -1.05 2.95
N ALA A 66 9.09 -0.88 4.05
CA ALA A 66 8.32 -1.97 4.64
C ALA A 66 7.14 -2.40 3.74
N ALA A 67 6.48 -1.45 3.08
CA ALA A 67 5.43 -1.76 2.10
C ALA A 67 5.98 -2.51 0.88
N LEU A 68 7.20 -2.21 0.44
CA LEU A 68 7.89 -2.96 -0.61
C LEU A 68 8.20 -4.40 -0.16
N ASP A 69 8.66 -4.59 1.07
CA ASP A 69 8.91 -5.94 1.61
C ASP A 69 7.63 -6.77 1.67
N ILE A 70 6.50 -6.15 2.07
CA ILE A 70 5.17 -6.77 2.01
C ILE A 70 4.84 -7.18 0.58
N LEU A 71 4.96 -6.27 -0.38
CA LEU A 71 4.67 -6.53 -1.80
C LEU A 71 5.50 -7.69 -2.36
N HIS A 72 6.80 -7.73 -2.07
CA HIS A 72 7.68 -8.81 -2.53
C HIS A 72 7.38 -10.17 -1.88
N SER A 73 6.72 -10.17 -0.71
CA SER A 73 6.31 -11.40 -0.01
C SER A 73 5.01 -12.00 -0.52
N CYS A 74 4.17 -11.20 -1.21
CA CYS A 74 2.87 -11.62 -1.72
C CYS A 74 3.02 -12.65 -2.85
N LYS A 75 2.12 -13.64 -2.86
CA LYS A 75 2.17 -14.74 -3.86
C LYS A 75 0.93 -14.81 -4.73
N LYS A 76 -0.21 -14.29 -4.24
CA LYS A 76 -1.47 -14.32 -4.98
C LYS A 76 -1.72 -12.97 -5.63
N PRO A 77 -2.32 -12.94 -6.84
CA PRO A 77 -2.64 -11.67 -7.52
C PRO A 77 -3.44 -10.68 -6.68
N SER A 78 -4.39 -11.15 -5.86
CA SER A 78 -5.20 -10.29 -4.99
C SER A 78 -4.43 -9.70 -3.81
N GLU A 79 -3.50 -10.48 -3.22
CA GLU A 79 -2.57 -9.98 -2.20
C GLU A 79 -1.60 -8.94 -2.78
N ILE A 80 -1.13 -9.17 -4.01
CA ILE A 80 -0.29 -8.22 -4.74
C ILE A 80 -1.06 -6.94 -5.01
N ASP A 81 -2.32 -7.02 -5.42
CA ASP A 81 -3.16 -5.83 -5.66
C ASP A 81 -3.32 -5.03 -4.38
N CYS A 82 -3.71 -5.67 -3.26
CA CYS A 82 -3.80 -5.00 -1.96
C CYS A 82 -2.48 -4.35 -1.53
N ALA A 83 -1.34 -5.01 -1.75
CA ALA A 83 -0.03 -4.47 -1.39
C ALA A 83 0.37 -3.27 -2.27
N LEU A 84 0.04 -3.30 -3.57
CA LEU A 84 0.24 -2.17 -4.46
C LEU A 84 -0.62 -0.97 -4.08
N TRP A 85 -1.88 -1.19 -3.71
CA TRP A 85 -2.76 -0.14 -3.21
C TRP A 85 -2.26 0.46 -1.88
N LEU A 86 -1.78 -0.38 -0.96
CA LEU A 86 -1.14 0.10 0.27
C LEU A 86 0.09 0.98 -0.05
N LEU A 87 0.96 0.52 -0.94
CA LEU A 87 2.15 1.26 -1.36
C LEU A 87 1.78 2.61 -2.00
N LEU A 88 0.77 2.62 -2.88
CA LEU A 88 0.27 3.84 -3.51
C LEU A 88 -0.28 4.82 -2.45
N GLY A 89 -1.12 4.34 -1.53
CA GLY A 89 -1.68 5.18 -0.45
C GLY A 89 -0.59 5.80 0.43
N LEU A 90 0.46 5.05 0.78
CA LEU A 90 1.62 5.59 1.50
C LEU A 90 2.37 6.66 0.67
N ILE A 91 2.61 6.38 -0.61
CA ILE A 91 3.26 7.33 -1.53
C ILE A 91 2.49 8.63 -1.61
N GLU A 92 1.18 8.57 -1.83
CA GLU A 92 0.32 9.75 -1.93
C GLU A 92 0.31 10.54 -0.61
N SER A 93 0.30 9.83 0.52
CA SER A 93 0.36 10.41 1.87
C SER A 93 1.69 11.11 2.19
N THR A 94 2.78 10.81 1.47
CA THR A 94 4.08 11.48 1.70
C THR A 94 4.08 12.96 1.34
N GLN A 95 3.16 13.40 0.48
CA GLN A 95 3.05 14.79 0.01
C GLN A 95 4.37 15.37 -0.54
N THR A 96 5.24 14.52 -1.11
CA THR A 96 6.52 14.91 -1.71
C THR A 96 6.73 14.25 -3.06
N THR A 97 7.48 14.89 -3.94
CA THR A 97 7.93 14.28 -5.20
C THR A 97 9.33 13.65 -5.08
N GLU A 98 9.90 13.64 -3.88
CA GLU A 98 11.15 12.93 -3.61
C GLU A 98 10.92 11.43 -3.76
N ILE A 99 11.69 10.77 -4.63
CA ILE A 99 11.57 9.34 -4.86
C ILE A 99 12.37 8.59 -3.78
N PRO A 100 11.73 7.73 -2.97
CA PRO A 100 12.45 6.89 -2.02
C PRO A 100 13.49 6.01 -2.74
N PRO A 101 14.76 5.96 -2.28
CA PRO A 101 15.79 5.14 -2.93
C PRO A 101 15.41 3.67 -3.07
N ALA A 102 14.72 3.11 -2.07
CA ALA A 102 14.22 1.73 -2.10
C ALA A 102 13.23 1.52 -3.25
N LEU A 103 12.25 2.42 -3.42
CA LEU A 103 11.28 2.36 -4.52
C LEU A 103 11.97 2.45 -5.87
N LYS A 104 12.92 3.38 -6.03
CA LYS A 104 13.71 3.52 -7.26
C LYS A 104 14.47 2.25 -7.62
N SER A 105 15.04 1.56 -6.62
CA SER A 105 15.74 0.29 -6.87
C SER A 105 14.80 -0.89 -7.17
N SER A 106 13.56 -0.86 -6.68
CA SER A 106 12.61 -1.96 -6.82
C SER A 106 11.68 -1.84 -8.02
N ILE A 107 11.59 -0.68 -8.67
CA ILE A 107 10.56 -0.40 -9.67
C ILE A 107 10.52 -1.36 -10.86
N GLN A 108 11.68 -1.82 -11.34
CA GLN A 108 11.71 -2.80 -12.43
C GLN A 108 11.05 -4.11 -12.00
N HIS A 109 11.36 -4.59 -10.80
CA HIS A 109 10.80 -5.83 -10.28
C HIS A 109 9.29 -5.70 -10.03
N ILE A 110 8.84 -4.57 -9.48
CA ILE A 110 7.42 -4.26 -9.28
C ILE A 110 6.66 -4.28 -10.62
N ASN A 111 7.23 -3.71 -11.68
CA ASN A 111 6.64 -3.74 -13.02
C ASN A 111 6.49 -5.15 -13.58
N GLU A 112 7.51 -5.99 -13.41
CA GLU A 112 7.46 -7.40 -13.83
C GLU A 112 6.41 -8.19 -13.04
N LEU A 113 6.37 -7.98 -11.73
CA LEU A 113 5.37 -8.59 -10.84
C LEU A 113 3.95 -8.18 -11.24
N ALA A 114 3.69 -6.89 -11.45
CA ALA A 114 2.39 -6.40 -11.88
C ALA A 114 1.95 -6.99 -13.22
N LYS A 115 2.85 -7.03 -14.22
CA LYS A 115 2.57 -7.64 -15.53
C LYS A 115 2.19 -9.12 -15.44
N SER A 116 2.78 -9.85 -14.51
CA SER A 116 2.43 -11.26 -14.26
C SER A 116 1.14 -11.44 -13.47
N SER A 117 0.65 -10.39 -12.80
CA SER A 117 -0.50 -10.47 -11.87
C SER A 117 -1.83 -10.06 -12.49
N GLY A 118 -1.83 -9.04 -13.37
CA GLY A 118 -3.06 -8.59 -14.05
C GLY A 118 -3.08 -7.10 -14.38
N GLU A 119 -4.14 -6.68 -15.07
CA GLU A 119 -4.33 -5.30 -15.53
C GLU A 119 -4.51 -4.29 -14.38
N SER A 120 -5.21 -4.68 -13.30
CA SER A 120 -5.38 -3.85 -12.09
C SER A 120 -4.04 -3.44 -11.49
N GLN A 121 -3.13 -4.41 -11.35
CA GLN A 121 -1.80 -4.22 -10.79
C GLN A 121 -0.95 -3.34 -11.71
N ILE A 122 -1.03 -3.54 -13.03
CA ILE A 122 -0.34 -2.68 -14.02
C ILE A 122 -0.80 -1.22 -13.89
N ASN A 123 -2.11 -0.99 -13.76
CA ASN A 123 -2.67 0.35 -13.61
C ASN A 123 -2.23 1.01 -12.29
N THR A 124 -2.12 0.23 -11.21
CA THR A 124 -1.65 0.74 -9.92
C THR A 124 -0.17 1.13 -9.97
N VAL A 125 0.69 0.30 -10.59
CA VAL A 125 2.11 0.66 -10.80
C VAL A 125 2.26 1.89 -11.71
N LYS A 126 1.42 2.01 -12.75
CA LYS A 126 1.38 3.20 -13.58
C LYS A 126 1.03 4.45 -12.76
N SER A 127 0.07 4.36 -11.84
CA SER A 127 -0.32 5.47 -10.95
C SER A 127 0.85 5.88 -10.05
N ILE A 128 1.61 4.91 -9.51
CA ILE A 128 2.86 5.16 -8.76
C ILE A 128 3.87 5.93 -9.63
N SER A 129 4.10 5.48 -10.87
CA SER A 129 5.02 6.18 -11.79
C SER A 129 4.54 7.60 -12.14
N GLU A 130 3.23 7.78 -12.36
CA GLU A 130 2.63 9.08 -12.67
C GLU A 130 2.73 10.06 -11.50
N TYR A 131 2.60 9.61 -10.26
CA TYR A 131 2.81 10.43 -9.06
C TYR A 131 4.19 11.11 -9.08
N TYR A 132 5.24 10.37 -9.44
CA TYR A 132 6.60 10.87 -9.60
C TYR A 132 6.90 11.42 -11.00
N ARG A 133 5.87 11.75 -11.79
CA ARG A 133 5.97 12.32 -13.15
C ARG A 133 6.83 11.48 -14.10
N ASN A 134 6.75 10.16 -13.97
CA ASN A 134 7.55 9.18 -14.70
C ASN A 134 9.07 9.32 -14.47
N GLY A 135 9.49 9.79 -13.30
CA GLY A 135 10.90 9.81 -12.88
C GLY A 135 11.43 8.45 -12.37
N LEU A 136 10.59 7.42 -12.44
CA LEU A 136 10.80 6.04 -12.00
C LEU A 136 11.10 5.11 -13.18
#